data_AF-A0A2W5SUL4-F1
#
_entry.id   AF-A0A2W5SUL4-F1
#
_cell.length_a   1.000
_cell.length_b   1.000
_cell.length_c   1.000
_cell.angle_alpha   90.00
_cell.angle_beta   90.00
_cell.angle_gamma   90.00
#
_symmetry.space_group_name_H-M   'P 1'
#
loop_
_entity.id
_entity.type
_entity.pdbx_description
1 polymer ?
#
loop_
_entity_poly.entity_id
_entity_poly.type
_entity_poly.pdbx_seq_one_letter_code
_entity_poly.pdbx_strand_id
1 'polypeptide(L)'
;MTHEEAEAELSAWLDGELPAERAGAVEAAVAADARLSALAQKLRESKSLLASLEAPAPSSRLRANVLSAIAAPSPQPWWRSWLTVPRVSLGALAAAALISAFLWSRPDPETPDVDRLLVAQNLDLLEDYEVMSLRDPEDLEVIAAMNELQEATP
;
A
#
# COMPACT_ATOMS: atom_id res chain seq x y z
N MET A 1 16.56 -34.94 -1.79
CA MET A 1 17.06 -34.25 -2.99
C MET A 1 17.97 -35.21 -3.73
N THR A 2 17.87 -35.27 -5.05
CA THR A 2 18.74 -36.12 -5.87
C THR A 2 20.13 -35.49 -6.04
N HIS A 3 21.11 -36.28 -6.51
CA HIS A 3 22.45 -35.75 -6.81
C HIS A 3 22.40 -34.66 -7.89
N GLU A 4 21.63 -34.88 -8.96
CA GLU A 4 21.50 -33.92 -10.08
C GLU A 4 20.82 -32.62 -9.65
N GLU A 5 19.78 -32.70 -8.81
CA GLU A 5 19.14 -31.52 -8.22
C GLU A 5 20.12 -30.75 -7.33
N ALA A 6 20.91 -31.45 -6.52
CA ALA A 6 21.91 -30.84 -5.65
C ALA A 6 23.01 -30.13 -6.44
N GLU A 7 23.50 -30.78 -7.49
CA GLU A 7 24.53 -30.26 -8.37
C GLU A 7 24.03 -29.00 -9.10
N ALA A 8 22.78 -29.00 -9.58
CA ALA A 8 22.18 -27.85 -10.24
C ALA A 8 22.01 -26.63 -9.30
N GLU A 9 21.75 -26.87 -8.02
CA GLU A 9 21.52 -25.80 -7.02
C GLU A 9 22.80 -25.33 -6.31
N LEU A 10 23.95 -25.97 -6.57
CA LEU A 10 25.20 -25.72 -5.85
C LEU A 10 25.67 -24.25 -5.94
N SER A 11 25.52 -23.62 -7.11
CA SER A 11 25.92 -22.21 -7.31
C SER A 11 25.03 -21.28 -6.49
N ALA A 12 23.71 -21.42 -6.62
CA ALA A 12 22.73 -20.61 -5.90
C ALA A 12 22.89 -20.76 -4.37
N TRP A 13 23.20 -21.98 -3.90
CA TRP A 13 23.53 -22.24 -2.50
C TRP A 13 24.77 -21.48 -2.04
N LEU A 14 25.86 -21.51 -2.83
CA LEU A 14 27.12 -20.80 -2.52
C LEU A 14 27.00 -19.27 -2.60
N ASP A 15 26.04 -18.76 -3.36
CA ASP A 15 25.73 -17.33 -3.47
C ASP A 15 24.71 -16.85 -2.44
N GLY A 16 24.10 -17.79 -1.68
CA GLY A 16 23.11 -17.47 -0.65
C GLY A 16 21.73 -17.10 -1.22
N GLU A 17 21.44 -17.52 -2.44
CA GLU A 17 20.20 -17.19 -3.16
C GLU A 17 19.08 -18.21 -2.92
N LEU A 18 19.40 -19.36 -2.33
CA LEU A 18 18.40 -20.38 -2.02
C LEU A 18 17.56 -20.03 -0.78
N PRO A 19 16.25 -20.35 -0.80
CA PRO A 19 15.44 -20.38 0.42
C PRO A 19 16.04 -21.31 1.46
N ALA A 20 15.85 -21.02 2.75
CA ALA A 20 16.47 -21.76 3.86
C ALA A 20 16.22 -23.28 3.80
N GLU A 21 15.02 -23.70 3.41
CA GLU A 21 14.66 -25.12 3.25
C GLU A 21 15.50 -25.80 2.15
N ARG A 22 15.63 -25.17 0.98
CA ARG A 22 16.46 -25.69 -0.13
C ARG A 22 17.93 -25.66 0.24
N ALA A 23 18.39 -24.59 0.87
CA ALA A 23 19.78 -24.46 1.33
C ALA A 23 20.16 -25.59 2.29
N GLY A 24 19.28 -25.94 3.25
CA GLY A 24 19.50 -27.06 4.16
C GLY A 24 19.52 -28.42 3.44
N ALA A 25 18.67 -28.61 2.42
CA ALA A 25 18.70 -29.83 1.62
C ALA A 25 20.01 -29.97 0.82
N VAL A 26 20.49 -28.89 0.20
CA VAL A 26 21.78 -28.85 -0.52
C VAL A 26 22.95 -29.08 0.42
N GLU A 27 22.95 -28.43 1.58
CA GLU A 27 23.97 -28.63 2.61
C GLU A 27 24.06 -30.10 3.06
N ALA A 28 22.91 -30.74 3.33
CA ALA A 28 22.85 -32.15 3.69
C ALA A 28 23.37 -33.06 2.55
N ALA A 29 23.02 -32.77 1.30
CA ALA A 29 23.51 -33.53 0.14
C ALA A 29 25.02 -33.38 -0.05
N VAL A 30 25.56 -32.16 0.09
CA VAL A 30 27.00 -31.87 0.03
C VAL A 30 27.76 -32.58 1.15
N ALA A 31 27.19 -32.65 2.36
CA ALA A 31 27.79 -33.37 3.48
C ALA A 31 27.81 -34.89 3.27
N ALA A 32 26.80 -35.43 2.60
CA ALA A 32 26.65 -36.87 2.36
C ALA A 32 27.44 -37.39 1.13
N ASP A 33 27.73 -36.52 0.15
CA ASP A 33 28.35 -36.91 -1.13
C ASP A 33 29.70 -36.21 -1.36
N ALA A 34 30.77 -37.01 -1.39
CA ALA A 34 32.13 -36.52 -1.62
C ALA A 34 32.32 -35.82 -2.97
N ARG A 35 31.58 -36.21 -4.01
CA ARG A 35 31.65 -35.57 -5.34
C ARG A 35 31.04 -34.17 -5.30
N LEU A 36 29.89 -34.00 -4.64
CA LEU A 36 29.26 -32.69 -4.45
C LEU A 36 30.13 -31.79 -3.58
N SER A 37 30.73 -32.33 -2.52
CA SER A 37 31.67 -31.60 -1.67
C SER A 37 32.90 -31.10 -2.45
N ALA A 38 33.51 -31.96 -3.26
CA ALA A 38 34.63 -31.58 -4.12
C ALA A 38 34.25 -30.51 -5.16
N LEU A 39 33.05 -30.61 -5.73
CA LEU A 39 32.53 -29.60 -6.67
C LEU A 39 32.30 -28.25 -5.97
N ALA A 40 31.67 -28.26 -4.79
CA ALA A 40 31.46 -27.06 -3.99
C ALA A 40 32.79 -26.39 -3.62
N GLN A 41 33.81 -27.17 -3.27
CA GLN A 41 35.15 -26.65 -3.02
C GLN A 41 35.74 -25.96 -4.25
N LYS A 42 35.69 -26.59 -5.43
CA LYS A 42 36.17 -25.99 -6.69
C LYS A 42 35.46 -24.67 -7.03
N LEU A 43 34.16 -24.59 -6.80
CA LEU A 43 33.41 -23.35 -7.01
C LEU A 43 33.85 -22.26 -6.02
N ARG A 44 34.06 -22.59 -4.74
CA ARG A 44 34.58 -21.64 -3.75
C ARG A 44 35.98 -21.15 -4.10
N GLU A 45 36.87 -22.04 -4.53
CA GLU A 45 38.21 -21.69 -5.01
C GLU A 45 38.13 -20.75 -6.22
N SER A 46 37.25 -21.04 -7.18
CA SER A 46 37.04 -20.18 -8.35
C SER A 46 36.51 -18.80 -7.96
N LYS A 47 35.53 -18.73 -7.05
CA LYS A 47 35.00 -17.47 -6.51
C LYS A 47 36.08 -16.67 -5.78
N SER A 48 36.95 -17.34 -5.03
CA SER A 48 38.10 -16.71 -4.35
C SER A 48 39.12 -16.13 -5.34
N LEU A 49 39.45 -16.87 -6.41
CA LEU A 49 40.31 -16.37 -7.47
C LEU A 49 39.72 -15.15 -8.17
N LEU A 50 38.42 -15.15 -8.48
CA LEU A 50 37.74 -13.99 -9.05
C LEU A 50 37.76 -12.79 -8.09
N ALA A 51 37.57 -13.01 -6.79
CA ALA A 51 37.64 -11.95 -5.78
C ALA A 51 39.05 -11.37 -5.61
N SER A 52 40.10 -12.11 -6.01
CA SER A 52 41.48 -11.62 -5.98
C SER A 52 41.84 -10.68 -7.13
N LEU A 53 40.97 -10.60 -8.16
CA LEU A 53 41.18 -9.69 -9.28
C LEU A 53 41.02 -8.24 -8.84
N GLU A 54 41.80 -7.35 -9.43
CA GLU A 54 41.67 -5.91 -9.18
C GLU A 54 40.29 -5.44 -9.65
N ALA A 55 39.51 -4.89 -8.72
CA ALA A 55 38.20 -4.36 -9.04
C ALA A 55 38.35 -3.09 -9.90
N PRO A 56 37.56 -2.94 -10.98
CA PRO A 56 37.61 -1.73 -11.79
C PRO A 56 37.22 -0.52 -10.95
N ALA A 57 38.02 0.55 -11.05
CA ALA A 57 37.73 1.78 -10.34
C ALA A 57 36.37 2.36 -10.79
N PRO A 58 35.47 2.73 -9.85
CA PRO A 58 34.19 3.32 -10.22
C PRO A 58 34.41 4.68 -10.87
N SER A 59 33.62 4.98 -11.91
CA SER A 59 33.68 6.30 -12.56
C SER A 59 33.30 7.42 -11.59
N SER A 60 33.85 8.62 -11.81
CA SER A 60 33.51 9.81 -11.02
C SER A 60 32.01 10.10 -11.02
N ARG A 61 31.34 9.89 -12.16
CA ARG A 61 29.88 10.02 -12.30
C ARG A 61 29.12 9.02 -11.42
N LEU A 62 29.50 7.75 -11.44
CA LEU A 62 28.86 6.73 -10.59
C LEU A 62 29.02 7.08 -9.11
N ARG A 63 30.23 7.48 -8.70
CA ARG A 63 30.50 7.90 -7.32
C ARG A 63 29.65 9.09 -6.91
N ALA A 64 29.53 10.12 -7.75
CA ALA A 64 28.71 11.28 -7.48
C ALA A 64 27.22 10.91 -7.33
N ASN A 65 26.71 10.07 -8.23
CA ASN A 65 25.31 9.62 -8.19
C ASN A 65 24.99 8.86 -6.90
N VAL A 66 25.84 7.90 -6.51
CA VAL A 66 25.64 7.13 -5.28
C VAL A 66 25.69 8.04 -4.05
N LEU A 67 26.67 8.94 -3.97
CA LEU A 67 26.76 9.89 -2.86
C LEU A 67 25.55 10.82 -2.79
N SER A 68 25.04 11.29 -3.93
CA SER A 68 23.83 12.11 -3.97
C SER A 68 22.58 11.34 -3.54
N ALA A 69 22.48 10.05 -3.90
CA ALA A 69 21.34 9.21 -3.52
C ALA A 69 21.31 8.94 -2.01
N ILE A 70 22.49 8.73 -1.40
CA ILE A 70 22.62 8.54 0.06
C ILE A 70 22.38 9.85 0.81
N ALA A 71 22.83 10.99 0.25
CA ALA A 71 22.65 12.31 0.86
C ALA A 71 21.26 12.92 0.65
N ALA A 72 20.45 12.37 -0.26
CA ALA A 72 19.12 12.89 -0.53
C ALA A 72 18.23 12.76 0.72
N PRO A 73 17.62 13.85 1.22
CA PRO A 73 16.67 13.76 2.30
C PRO A 73 15.51 12.85 1.87
N SER A 74 15.06 11.97 2.77
CA SER A 74 13.86 11.16 2.52
C SER A 74 12.73 12.09 2.07
N PRO A 75 12.04 11.79 0.96
CA PRO A 75 10.94 12.62 0.50
C PRO A 75 9.93 12.75 1.65
N GLN A 76 9.69 13.97 2.10
CA GLN A 76 8.69 14.19 3.13
C GLN A 76 7.32 13.83 2.54
N PRO A 77 6.46 13.16 3.31
CA PRO A 77 5.12 12.87 2.85
C PRO A 77 4.38 14.18 2.53
N TRP A 78 3.72 14.23 1.38
CA TRP A 78 2.95 15.40 0.92
C TRP A 78 1.87 15.82 1.93
N TRP A 79 1.36 14.90 2.76
CA TRP A 79 0.45 15.19 3.86
C TRP A 79 1.14 15.85 5.08
N ARG A 80 2.44 16.15 5.08
CA ARG A 80 3.02 16.98 6.16
C ARG A 80 2.99 18.47 5.84
N SER A 81 2.91 18.86 4.58
CA SER A 81 2.90 20.27 4.16
C SER A 81 1.55 20.97 4.41
N TRP A 82 0.42 20.24 4.38
CA TRP A 82 -0.90 20.80 4.72
C TRP A 82 -1.13 21.02 6.23
N LEU A 83 -0.25 20.53 7.11
CA LEU A 83 -0.36 20.68 8.57
C LEU A 83 0.42 21.91 9.08
N THR A 84 1.25 22.49 8.22
CA THR A 84 2.06 23.70 8.52
C THR A 84 1.43 24.98 7.99
N VAL A 85 0.09 25.03 7.87
CA VAL A 85 -0.62 26.30 7.62
C VAL A 85 -0.54 27.14 8.90
N PRO A 86 -0.10 28.41 8.85
CA PRO A 86 -0.02 29.24 10.05
C PRO A 86 -1.42 29.40 10.66
N ARG A 87 -1.57 29.01 11.93
CA ARG A 87 -2.82 28.99 12.72
C ARG A 87 -3.39 30.38 13.05
N VAL A 88 -3.28 31.35 12.14
CA VAL A 88 -3.72 32.73 12.37
C VAL A 88 -5.14 33.01 11.89
N SER A 89 -5.84 32.06 11.27
CA SER A 89 -7.15 32.32 10.63
C SER A 89 -8.37 31.66 11.26
N LEU A 90 -8.25 30.79 12.28
CA LEU A 90 -9.46 30.19 12.91
C LEU A 90 -10.21 31.12 13.87
N GLY A 91 -9.56 32.14 14.43
CA GLY A 91 -10.21 33.08 15.36
C GLY A 91 -11.15 34.07 14.66
N ALA A 92 -10.85 34.45 13.43
CA ALA A 92 -11.61 35.49 12.71
C ALA A 92 -12.95 34.98 12.15
N LEU A 93 -13.01 33.72 11.72
CA LEU A 93 -14.24 33.12 11.17
C LEU A 93 -15.29 32.84 12.25
N ALA A 94 -14.87 32.43 13.46
CA ALA A 94 -15.78 32.19 14.58
C ALA A 94 -16.49 33.48 15.03
N ALA A 95 -15.78 34.61 15.05
CA ALA A 95 -16.37 35.90 15.41
C ALA A 95 -17.42 36.37 14.38
N ALA A 96 -17.16 36.20 13.08
CA ALA A 96 -18.10 36.57 12.02
C ALA A 96 -19.36 35.68 11.99
N ALA A 97 -19.20 34.38 12.28
CA ALA A 97 -20.31 33.44 12.34
C ALA A 97 -21.26 33.73 13.52
N LEU A 98 -20.73 34.08 14.69
CA LEU A 98 -21.56 34.42 15.87
C LEU A 98 -22.36 35.71 15.66
N ILE A 99 -21.76 36.72 15.02
CA ILE A 99 -22.46 37.99 14.70
C ILE A 99 -23.58 37.74 13.68
N SER A 100 -23.32 36.90 12.68
CA SER A 100 -24.32 36.56 11.64
C SER A 100 -25.47 35.72 12.20
N ALA A 101 -25.17 34.72 13.05
CA ALA A 101 -26.18 33.89 13.70
C ALA A 101 -27.09 34.71 14.63
N PHE A 102 -26.53 35.65 15.39
CA PHE A 102 -27.30 36.50 16.29
C PHE A 102 -28.26 37.46 15.53
N LEU A 103 -27.85 37.92 14.35
CA LEU A 103 -28.71 38.76 13.49
C LEU A 103 -29.83 37.95 12.81
N TRP A 104 -29.61 36.66 12.53
CA TRP A 104 -30.59 35.80 11.85
C TRP A 104 -31.58 35.12 12.82
N SER A 105 -31.21 34.87 14.08
CA SER A 105 -32.06 34.23 15.10
C SER A 105 -33.16 35.14 15.68
N ARG A 106 -33.72 36.08 14.91
CA ARG A 106 -35.03 36.65 15.28
C ARG A 106 -36.09 35.56 15.05
N PRO A 107 -36.81 35.11 16.10
CA PRO A 107 -37.75 34.01 15.95
C PRO A 107 -39.03 34.48 15.28
N ASP A 108 -39.46 33.77 14.23
CA ASP A 108 -40.83 33.78 13.71
C ASP A 108 -41.43 32.38 13.96
N PRO A 109 -42.72 32.25 14.35
CA PRO A 109 -43.27 31.02 14.90
C PRO A 109 -43.58 29.97 13.84
N GLU A 110 -43.37 28.72 14.26
CA GLU A 110 -43.38 27.42 13.56
C GLU A 110 -44.47 27.12 12.53
N THR A 111 -44.08 26.34 11.51
CA THR A 111 -44.89 25.21 11.01
C THR A 111 -44.01 23.96 10.88
N PRO A 112 -44.36 22.81 11.49
CA PRO A 112 -43.55 21.60 11.43
C PRO A 112 -43.64 20.92 10.05
N ASP A 113 -42.47 20.59 9.51
CA ASP A 113 -42.25 20.02 8.19
C ASP A 113 -42.51 18.50 8.21
N VAL A 114 -43.61 18.09 7.56
CA VAL A 114 -44.13 16.72 7.50
C VAL A 114 -43.12 15.77 6.84
N ASP A 115 -42.23 16.31 6.01
CA ASP A 115 -41.24 15.54 5.25
C ASP A 115 -40.14 14.95 6.16
N ARG A 116 -39.80 15.63 7.26
CA ARG A 116 -38.85 15.09 8.27
C ARG A 116 -39.45 13.95 9.10
N LEU A 117 -40.77 13.91 9.22
CA LEU A 117 -41.49 12.87 9.96
C LEU A 117 -41.56 11.57 9.16
N LEU A 118 -41.63 11.66 7.83
CA LEU A 118 -41.61 10.51 6.91
C LEU A 118 -40.23 9.84 6.85
N VAL A 119 -39.15 10.62 6.91
CA VAL A 119 -37.77 10.10 6.94
C VAL A 119 -37.48 9.35 8.24
N ALA A 120 -38.03 9.81 9.37
CA ALA A 120 -37.86 9.12 10.65
C ALA A 120 -38.62 7.78 10.72
N GLN A 121 -39.74 7.62 9.99
CA GLN A 121 -40.53 6.38 10.00
C GLN A 121 -39.95 5.27 9.11
N ASN A 122 -39.12 5.60 8.12
CA ASN A 122 -38.59 4.61 7.16
C ASN A 122 -37.11 4.29 7.38
N LEU A 123 -36.57 4.62 8.56
CA LEU A 123 -35.16 4.42 8.90
C LEU A 123 -34.79 2.94 9.03
N ASP A 124 -35.72 2.08 9.46
CA ASP A 124 -35.52 0.62 9.56
C ASP A 124 -35.43 -0.06 8.18
N LEU A 125 -36.01 0.51 7.12
CA LEU A 125 -35.92 -0.04 5.75
C LEU A 125 -34.56 0.22 5.09
N LEU A 126 -33.84 1.25 5.55
CA LEU A 126 -32.51 1.61 5.04
C LEU A 126 -31.40 0.79 5.68
N GLU A 127 -31.68 0.05 6.76
CA GLU A 127 -30.68 -0.73 7.50
C GLU A 127 -30.38 -2.09 6.81
N ASP A 128 -31.30 -2.63 6.00
CA ASP A 128 -31.14 -3.95 5.34
C ASP A 128 -30.48 -3.91 3.94
N TYR A 129 -30.15 -2.74 3.40
CA TYR A 129 -29.40 -2.59 2.14
C TYR A 129 -27.94 -2.18 2.41
N GLU A 130 -27.17 -3.08 3.04
CA GLU A 130 -25.70 -3.01 3.02
C GLU A 130 -25.20 -3.47 1.62
N VAL A 131 -25.31 -2.59 0.63
CA VAL A 131 -24.72 -2.81 -0.71
C VAL A 131 -23.64 -1.76 -0.97
N MET A 132 -22.46 -2.26 -1.29
CA MET A 132 -21.21 -1.53 -1.44
C MET A 132 -21.31 -0.28 -2.35
N SER A 133 -20.76 0.83 -1.86
CA SER A 133 -20.22 1.95 -2.65
C SER A 133 -21.16 2.61 -3.67
N LEU A 134 -22.18 3.32 -3.20
CA LEU A 134 -22.82 4.37 -4.00
C LEU A 134 -21.99 5.66 -3.84
N ARG A 135 -21.10 5.91 -4.81
CA ARG A 135 -20.29 7.15 -4.88
C ARG A 135 -20.85 8.16 -5.88
N ASP A 136 -21.94 7.84 -6.57
CA ASP A 136 -22.55 8.72 -7.58
C ASP A 136 -24.09 8.74 -7.47
N PRO A 137 -24.74 9.91 -7.45
CA PRO A 137 -26.21 10.02 -7.48
C PRO A 137 -26.87 9.43 -8.74
N GLU A 138 -26.13 9.19 -9.82
CA GLU A 138 -26.64 8.51 -11.03
C GLU A 138 -26.97 7.02 -10.78
N ASP A 139 -26.42 6.40 -9.72
CA ASP A 139 -26.69 4.99 -9.39
C ASP A 139 -28.11 4.76 -8.81
N LEU A 140 -28.78 5.80 -8.32
CA LEU A 140 -30.13 5.72 -7.77
C LEU A 140 -31.21 5.58 -8.87
N GLU A 141 -30.99 6.18 -10.03
CA GLU A 141 -31.91 6.07 -11.19
C GLU A 141 -31.85 4.66 -11.80
N VAL A 142 -30.68 4.01 -11.77
CA VAL A 142 -30.50 2.64 -12.25
C VAL A 142 -31.22 1.65 -11.33
N ILE A 143 -31.19 1.86 -10.02
CA ILE A 143 -31.88 1.00 -9.04
C ILE A 143 -33.41 1.16 -9.18
N ALA A 144 -33.90 2.38 -9.39
CA ALA A 144 -35.33 2.62 -9.65
C ALA A 144 -35.81 1.92 -10.94
N ALA A 145 -35.01 1.98 -12.01
CA ALA A 145 -35.30 1.32 -13.28
C ALA A 145 -35.23 -0.22 -13.19
N MET A 146 -34.34 -0.76 -12.35
CA MET A 146 -34.26 -2.21 -12.10
C MET A 146 -35.45 -2.75 -11.30
N ASN A 147 -35.98 -1.97 -10.35
CA ASN A 147 -37.14 -2.38 -9.56
C ASN A 147 -38.44 -2.41 -10.40
N GLU A 148 -38.63 -1.46 -11.32
CA GLU A 148 -39.76 -1.46 -12.27
C GLU A 148 -39.75 -2.68 -13.23
N LEU A 149 -38.57 -3.15 -13.65
CA LEU A 149 -38.45 -4.34 -14.51
C LEU A 149 -38.75 -5.65 -13.75
N GLN A 150 -38.48 -5.68 -12.44
CA GLN A 150 -38.67 -6.84 -11.59
C GLN A 150 -40.14 -6.98 -11.13
N GLU A 151 -40.85 -5.86 -10.94
CA GLU A 151 -42.31 -5.86 -10.71
C GLU A 151 -43.13 -6.13 -11.99
N ALA A 152 -42.58 -5.88 -13.18
CA ALA A 152 -43.24 -6.09 -14.47
C ALA A 152 -43.10 -7.51 -15.04
N THR A 153 -42.46 -8.44 -14.32
CA THR A 153 -42.34 -9.85 -14.72
C THR A 153 -43.24 -10.71 -13.83
N PRO A 154 -44.36 -11.29 -14.34
CA PRO A 154 -45.25 -12.14 -13.56
C PRO A 154 -44.66 -13.53 -13.24
#